data_AF-A0A3D9UN29-F1
#
_entry.id   AF-A0A3D9UN29-F1
#
_cell.length_a   1.000
_cell.length_b   1.000
_cell.length_c   1.000
_cell.angle_alpha   90.00
_cell.angle_beta   90.00
_cell.angle_gamma   90.00
#
_symmetry.space_group_name_H-M   'P 1'
#
loop_
_entity.id
_entity.type
_entity.pdbx_description
1 polymer ?
#
loop_
_entity_poly.entity_id
_entity_poly.type
_entity_poly.pdbx_seq_one_letter_code
_entity_poly.pdbx_strand_id
1 'polypeptide(L)'
;MLKGRKPSGFHGFTADLESVAEIIRQWVSDQGRWLSTKFLIGESYGTTRAAGLAQLLQDDGMYLNGLMLNGATPFTAAEDSLAHLAIARERHDDIEHHYYPAGHMMHVHEPSRVQQSADLRDFVRRRSGGPA
;
A
#
# COMPACT_ATOMS: atom_id res chain seq x y z
N MET A 1 -2.59 33.16 15.62
CA MET A 1 -1.56 32.13 15.91
C MET A 1 -2.24 30.96 16.58
N LEU A 2 -2.25 29.79 15.95
CA LEU A 2 -2.80 28.57 16.55
C LEU A 2 -1.90 28.16 17.73
N LYS A 3 -2.47 27.91 18.90
CA LYS A 3 -1.74 27.44 20.09
C LYS A 3 -1.09 26.09 19.76
N GLY A 4 0.24 26.02 19.85
CA GLY A 4 1.03 24.82 19.58
C GLY A 4 0.59 23.65 20.47
N ARG A 5 0.07 22.59 19.85
CA ARG A 5 -0.16 21.30 20.53
C ARG A 5 1.20 20.65 20.83
N LYS A 6 1.32 19.96 21.96
CA LYS A 6 2.54 19.26 22.39
C LYS A 6 2.99 18.27 21.30
N PRO A 7 4.28 18.22 20.90
CA PRO A 7 4.78 17.36 19.82
C PRO A 7 4.57 15.86 20.05
N SER A 8 4.42 15.43 21.29
CA SER A 8 4.36 14.02 21.67
C SER A 8 3.12 13.26 21.16
N GLY A 9 2.11 13.96 20.64
CA GLY A 9 0.93 13.34 20.01
C GLY A 9 1.11 12.98 18.53
N PHE A 10 2.25 13.33 17.92
CA PHE A 10 2.53 13.13 16.49
C PHE A 10 3.67 12.15 16.22
N HIS A 11 4.26 11.56 17.28
CA HIS A 11 5.39 10.63 17.17
C HIS A 11 4.93 9.25 17.62
N GLY A 12 4.59 8.40 16.66
CA GLY A 12 4.15 7.01 16.89
C GLY A 12 3.55 6.42 15.61
N PHE A 13 3.70 5.10 15.44
CA PHE A 13 3.16 4.40 14.27
C PHE A 13 1.66 4.67 14.10
N THR A 14 0.88 4.66 15.18
CA THR A 14 -0.56 4.96 15.14
C THR A 14 -0.85 6.39 14.70
N ALA A 15 -0.17 7.38 15.28
CA ALA A 15 -0.37 8.80 14.92
C ALA A 15 0.03 9.07 13.45
N ASP A 16 1.07 8.40 12.95
CA ASP A 16 1.45 8.41 11.54
C ASP A 16 0.31 7.89 10.65
N LEU A 17 -0.24 6.71 10.95
CA LEU A 17 -1.38 6.14 10.22
C LEU A 17 -2.61 7.06 10.24
N GLU A 18 -3.00 7.54 11.42
CA GLU A 18 -4.15 8.43 11.59
C GLU A 18 -3.99 9.72 10.78
N SER A 19 -2.79 10.32 10.80
CA SER A 19 -2.53 11.55 10.06
C SER A 19 -2.61 11.35 8.54
N VAL A 20 -2.08 10.24 8.03
CA VAL A 20 -2.11 9.92 6.60
C VAL A 20 -3.53 9.54 6.17
N ALA A 21 -4.25 8.76 6.98
CA ALA A 21 -5.65 8.40 6.74
C ALA A 21 -6.54 9.65 6.65
N GLU A 22 -6.36 10.61 7.55
CA GLU A 22 -7.11 11.85 7.54
C GLU A 22 -6.86 12.64 6.25
N ILE A 23 -5.61 12.77 5.81
CA ILE A 23 -5.28 13.44 4.53
C ILE A 23 -5.99 12.75 3.35
N ILE A 24 -5.98 11.42 3.30
CA ILE A 24 -6.64 10.66 2.24
C ILE A 24 -8.16 10.88 2.29
N ARG A 25 -8.78 10.77 3.47
CA ARG A 25 -10.24 10.95 3.64
C ARG A 25 -10.69 12.35 3.24
N GLN A 26 -9.94 13.38 3.66
CA GLN A 26 -10.22 14.77 3.29
C GLN A 26 -10.15 14.95 1.78
N TRP A 27 -9.05 14.54 1.15
CA TRP A 27 -8.90 14.67 -0.29
C TRP A 27 -9.99 13.90 -1.07
N VAL A 28 -10.29 12.65 -0.69
CA VAL A 28 -11.34 11.86 -1.35
C VAL A 28 -12.71 12.51 -1.21
N SER A 29 -13.01 13.11 -0.05
CA SER A 29 -14.26 13.83 0.20
C SER A 29 -14.36 15.09 -0.64
N ASP A 30 -13.31 15.92 -0.63
CA ASP A 30 -13.25 17.18 -1.36
C ASP A 30 -13.35 16.96 -2.87
N GLN A 31 -12.82 15.84 -3.37
CA GLN A 31 -12.90 15.49 -4.78
C GLN A 31 -14.17 14.70 -5.16
N GLY A 32 -15.04 14.35 -4.20
CA GLY A 32 -16.23 13.54 -4.46
C GLY A 32 -15.93 12.12 -4.96
N ARG A 33 -14.79 11.55 -4.55
CA ARG A 33 -14.25 10.29 -5.10
C ARG A 33 -14.44 9.06 -4.21
N TRP A 34 -15.37 9.13 -3.25
CA TRP A 34 -15.67 8.01 -2.34
C TRP A 34 -15.99 6.70 -3.08
N LEU A 35 -16.60 6.77 -4.26
CA LEU A 35 -16.93 5.58 -5.08
C LEU A 35 -15.88 5.24 -6.15
N SER A 36 -14.78 6.00 -6.25
CA SER A 36 -13.72 5.66 -7.21
C SER A 36 -13.04 4.34 -6.85
N THR A 37 -12.55 3.63 -7.86
CA THR A 37 -11.56 2.56 -7.66
C THR A 37 -10.33 3.13 -6.97
N LYS A 38 -9.86 2.49 -5.90
CA LYS A 38 -8.75 2.97 -5.05
C LYS A 38 -7.70 1.89 -4.89
N PHE A 39 -6.45 2.30 -5.00
CA PHE A 39 -5.29 1.45 -4.78
C PHE A 39 -4.34 2.15 -3.82
N LEU A 40 -3.64 1.37 -3.00
CA LEU A 40 -2.60 1.86 -2.11
C LEU A 40 -1.30 1.13 -2.41
N ILE A 41 -0.20 1.88 -2.51
CA ILE A 41 1.15 1.33 -2.63
C ILE A 41 2.04 1.89 -1.52
N GLY A 42 2.79 1.01 -0.88
CA GLY A 42 3.80 1.36 0.13
C GLY A 42 5.18 0.90 -0.30
N GLU A 43 6.20 1.75 -0.15
CA GLU A 43 7.59 1.40 -0.48
C GLU A 43 8.51 1.46 0.75
N SER A 44 9.42 0.50 0.92
CA SER A 44 10.30 0.41 2.10
C SER A 44 9.50 0.35 3.41
N TYR A 45 9.81 1.21 4.40
CA TYR A 45 8.96 1.44 5.59
C TYR A 45 7.49 1.75 5.24
N GLY A 46 7.25 2.34 4.06
CA GLY A 46 5.93 2.55 3.51
C GLY A 46 5.13 1.26 3.33
N THR A 47 5.76 0.08 3.23
CA THR A 47 5.05 -1.22 3.23
C THR A 47 4.32 -1.46 4.55
N THR A 48 5.01 -1.30 5.68
CA THR A 48 4.42 -1.41 7.03
C THR A 48 3.31 -0.38 7.22
N ARG A 49 3.56 0.87 6.77
CA ARG A 49 2.53 1.92 6.79
C ARG A 49 1.33 1.54 5.94
N ALA A 50 1.53 1.08 4.71
CA ALA A 50 0.44 0.76 3.79
C ALA A 50 -0.43 -0.40 4.29
N ALA A 51 0.18 -1.41 4.92
CA ALA A 51 -0.56 -2.50 5.56
C ALA A 51 -1.45 -2.00 6.70
N GLY A 52 -0.92 -1.20 7.63
CA GLY A 52 -1.70 -0.63 8.73
C GLY A 52 -2.76 0.36 8.26
N LEU A 53 -2.43 1.17 7.26
CA LEU A 53 -3.33 2.16 6.66
C LEU A 53 -4.50 1.49 5.92
N ALA A 54 -4.26 0.36 5.25
CA ALA A 54 -5.32 -0.40 4.59
C ALA A 54 -6.38 -0.86 5.59
N GLN A 55 -5.98 -1.35 6.77
CA GLN A 55 -6.91 -1.73 7.82
C GLN A 55 -7.69 -0.51 8.34
N LEU A 56 -6.97 0.57 8.69
CA LEU A 56 -7.59 1.79 9.24
C LEU A 56 -8.62 2.40 8.27
N LEU A 57 -8.30 2.46 6.98
CA LEU A 57 -9.22 2.95 5.96
C LEU A 57 -10.44 2.03 5.80
N GLN A 58 -10.27 0.71 5.89
CA GLN A 58 -11.39 -0.24 5.84
C GLN A 58 -12.32 -0.11 7.05
N ASP A 59 -11.77 0.09 8.25
CA ASP A 59 -12.57 0.32 9.47
C ASP A 59 -13.44 1.59 9.33
N ASP A 60 -12.94 2.60 8.61
CA ASP A 60 -13.65 3.83 8.27
C ASP A 60 -14.62 3.68 7.05
N GLY A 61 -14.81 2.46 6.54
CA GLY A 61 -15.70 2.18 5.40
C GLY A 61 -15.10 2.50 4.02
N MET A 62 -13.80 2.83 3.93
CA MET A 62 -13.08 3.04 2.69
C MET A 62 -12.33 1.77 2.28
N TYR A 63 -12.96 0.95 1.45
CA TYR A 63 -12.36 -0.26 0.90
C TYR A 63 -11.41 0.04 -0.28
N LEU A 64 -10.32 -0.71 -0.34
CA LEU A 64 -9.33 -0.66 -1.42
C LEU A 64 -9.59 -1.80 -2.42
N ASN A 65 -9.35 -1.52 -3.70
CA ASN A 65 -9.42 -2.51 -4.79
C ASN A 65 -8.12 -3.30 -4.97
N GLY A 66 -7.04 -2.79 -4.37
CA GLY A 66 -5.75 -3.49 -4.31
C GLY A 66 -4.75 -2.78 -3.40
N LEU A 67 -3.86 -3.58 -2.81
CA LEU A 67 -2.77 -3.14 -1.95
C LEU A 67 -1.46 -3.68 -2.55
N MET A 68 -0.49 -2.81 -2.75
CA MET A 68 0.82 -3.14 -3.32
C MET A 68 1.90 -2.85 -2.28
N LEU A 69 2.69 -3.87 -1.93
CA LEU A 69 3.75 -3.76 -0.93
C LEU A 69 5.10 -3.90 -1.62
N ASN A 70 5.73 -2.76 -1.88
CA ASN A 70 6.99 -2.66 -2.60
C ASN A 70 8.18 -2.53 -1.63
N GLY A 71 8.75 -3.65 -1.22
CA GLY A 71 10.18 -3.68 -0.94
C GLY A 71 10.63 -3.86 0.51
N ALA A 72 11.88 -4.32 0.53
CA ALA A 72 12.90 -4.19 1.56
C ALA A 72 12.89 -5.17 2.75
N THR A 73 12.20 -6.29 2.66
CA THR A 73 12.53 -7.46 3.48
C THR A 73 13.59 -8.30 2.76
N PRO A 74 14.50 -9.01 3.45
CA PRO A 74 15.23 -10.11 2.84
C PRO A 74 14.26 -10.97 2.05
N PHE A 75 14.63 -11.45 0.85
CA PHE A 75 13.76 -12.25 -0.04
C PHE A 75 12.91 -13.27 0.74
N THR A 76 13.54 -13.96 1.69
CA THR A 76 12.92 -14.96 2.56
C THR A 76 11.93 -14.40 3.57
N ALA A 77 12.13 -13.18 4.07
CA ALA A 77 11.27 -12.58 5.08
C ALA A 77 9.93 -12.08 4.52
N ALA A 78 9.84 -11.70 3.24
CA ALA A 78 8.54 -11.45 2.60
C ALA A 78 7.72 -12.74 2.51
N GLU A 79 8.34 -13.80 1.98
CA GLU A 79 7.71 -15.11 1.84
C GLU A 79 7.29 -15.68 3.20
N ASP A 80 8.17 -15.57 4.19
CA ASP A 80 7.91 -15.98 5.56
C ASP A 80 6.74 -15.21 6.17
N SER A 81 6.71 -13.89 6.02
CA SER A 81 5.60 -13.07 6.51
C SER A 81 4.28 -13.52 5.89
N LEU A 82 4.23 -13.67 4.57
CA LEU A 82 3.02 -14.12 3.85
C LEU A 82 2.59 -15.53 4.24
N ALA A 83 3.54 -16.45 4.44
CA ALA A 83 3.26 -17.82 4.87
C ALA A 83 2.65 -17.88 6.29
N HIS A 84 2.91 -16.88 7.12
CA HIS A 84 2.41 -16.79 8.49
C HIS A 84 1.21 -15.85 8.65
N LEU A 85 0.80 -15.11 7.61
CA LEU A 85 -0.45 -14.36 7.65
C LEU A 85 -1.63 -15.33 7.69
N ALA A 86 -2.59 -15.04 8.58
CA ALA A 86 -3.83 -15.80 8.72
C ALA A 86 -4.82 -15.44 7.58
N ILE A 87 -4.39 -15.65 6.33
CA ILE A 87 -5.20 -15.48 5.14
C ILE A 87 -5.91 -16.80 4.85
N ALA A 88 -7.22 -16.75 4.64
CA ALA A 88 -7.97 -17.94 4.30
C ALA A 88 -7.46 -18.52 2.97
N ARG A 89 -7.35 -19.85 2.85
CA ARG A 89 -6.69 -20.51 1.70
C ARG A 89 -7.28 -20.08 0.36
N GLU A 90 -8.58 -19.87 0.30
CA GLU A 90 -9.34 -19.39 -0.85
C GLU A 90 -8.97 -17.98 -1.32
N ARG A 91 -8.26 -17.18 -0.51
CA ARG A 91 -7.80 -15.83 -0.85
C ARG A 91 -6.36 -15.80 -1.35
N HIS A 92 -5.65 -16.92 -1.36
CA HIS A 92 -4.27 -16.95 -1.87
C HIS A 92 -4.20 -16.64 -3.37
N ASP A 93 -5.23 -16.99 -4.13
CA ASP A 93 -5.32 -16.68 -5.57
C ASP A 93 -5.46 -15.17 -5.85
N ASP A 94 -5.77 -14.35 -4.83
CA ASP A 94 -5.79 -12.89 -4.93
C ASP A 94 -4.41 -12.25 -4.72
N ILE A 95 -3.37 -13.03 -4.44
CA ILE A 95 -2.02 -12.57 -4.12
C ILE A 95 -1.08 -12.87 -5.29
N GLU A 96 -0.39 -11.84 -5.80
CA GLU A 96 0.64 -11.96 -6.84
C GLU A 96 2.02 -11.52 -6.31
N HIS A 97 3.08 -12.25 -6.66
CA HIS A 97 4.45 -11.96 -6.27
C HIS A 97 5.30 -11.64 -7.50
N HIS A 98 6.10 -10.59 -7.42
CA HIS A 98 7.02 -10.17 -8.47
C HIS A 98 8.41 -9.93 -7.87
N TYR A 99 9.45 -10.47 -8.52
CA TYR A 99 10.84 -10.31 -8.10
C TYR A 99 11.63 -9.54 -9.14
N TYR A 100 12.39 -8.54 -8.68
CA TYR A 100 13.19 -7.66 -9.54
C TYR A 100 14.67 -7.74 -9.17
N PRO A 101 15.59 -7.88 -10.16
CA PRO A 101 17.03 -7.94 -9.90
C PRO A 101 17.64 -6.72 -9.19
N ALA A 102 16.96 -5.57 -9.23
CA ALA A 102 17.45 -4.33 -8.62
C ALA A 102 17.50 -4.35 -7.08
N GLY A 103 16.87 -5.34 -6.44
CA GLY A 103 16.69 -5.34 -4.99
C GLY A 103 15.96 -4.09 -4.52
N HIS A 104 16.43 -3.47 -3.43
CA HIS A 104 15.78 -2.30 -2.85
C HIS A 104 15.90 -1.03 -3.72
N MET A 105 16.98 -0.90 -4.47
CA MET A 105 17.32 0.35 -5.19
C MET A 105 16.77 0.33 -6.62
N MET A 106 15.45 0.24 -6.80
CA MET A 106 14.81 0.13 -8.11
C MET A 106 15.24 1.20 -9.13
N HIS A 107 15.61 2.40 -8.67
CA HIS A 107 16.03 3.50 -9.52
C HIS A 107 17.43 3.34 -10.11
N VAL A 108 18.26 2.41 -9.62
CA VAL A 108 19.62 2.19 -10.15
C VAL A 108 19.68 1.11 -11.24
N HIS A 109 18.57 0.41 -11.48
CA HIS A 109 18.47 -0.64 -12.50
C HIS A 109 17.23 -0.42 -13.36
N GLU A 110 17.43 0.30 -14.46
CA GLU A 110 16.36 0.73 -15.37
C GLU A 110 15.46 -0.41 -15.88
N PRO A 111 15.97 -1.58 -16.29
CA PRO A 111 15.11 -2.68 -16.75
C PRO A 111 14.11 -3.12 -15.68
N SER A 112 14.54 -3.23 -14.41
CA SER A 112 13.64 -3.55 -13.30
C SER A 112 12.60 -2.46 -13.06
N ARG A 113 13.00 -1.18 -13.14
CA ARG A 113 12.08 -0.04 -12.97
C ARG A 113 10.99 -0.03 -14.03
N VAL A 114 11.36 -0.28 -15.29
CA VAL A 114 10.42 -0.37 -16.41
C VAL A 114 9.48 -1.55 -16.23
N GLN A 115 10.01 -2.73 -15.89
CA GLN A 115 9.18 -3.91 -15.65
C GLN A 115 8.22 -3.72 -14.48
N GLN A 116 8.69 -3.19 -13.35
CA GLN A 116 7.83 -2.91 -12.19
C GLN A 116 6.69 -1.95 -12.54
N SER A 117 6.97 -0.89 -13.31
CA SER A 117 5.94 0.04 -13.77
C SER A 117 4.89 -0.65 -14.67
N ALA A 118 5.32 -1.57 -15.53
CA ALA A 118 4.43 -2.36 -16.37
C ALA A 118 3.53 -3.29 -15.55
N ASP A 119 4.12 -4.02 -14.59
CA ASP A 119 3.40 -4.95 -13.72
C ASP A 119 2.36 -4.22 -12.86
N LEU A 120 2.74 -3.10 -12.23
CA LEU A 120 1.83 -2.27 -11.43
C LEU A 120 0.66 -1.73 -12.27
N ARG A 121 0.93 -1.32 -13.51
CA ARG A 121 -0.10 -0.85 -14.44
C ARG A 121 -1.07 -1.98 -14.81
N ASP A 122 -0.54 -3.16 -15.10
CA ASP A 122 -1.34 -4.33 -15.43
C ASP A 122 -2.24 -4.74 -14.25
N PHE A 123 -1.68 -4.78 -13.03
CA PHE A 123 -2.44 -5.02 -11.81
C PHE A 123 -3.60 -4.05 -11.64
N VAL A 124 -3.32 -2.74 -11.70
CA VAL A 124 -4.35 -1.70 -11.59
C VAL A 124 -5.42 -1.89 -12.67
N ARG A 125 -5.04 -2.19 -13.92
CA ARG A 125 -5.99 -2.41 -15.03
C ARG A 125 -6.91 -3.59 -14.74
N ARG A 126 -6.35 -4.76 -14.43
CA ARG A 126 -7.08 -6.00 -14.15
C ARG A 126 -8.02 -5.85 -12.95
N ARG A 127 -7.57 -5.21 -11.88
CA ARG A 127 -8.36 -5.01 -10.65
C ARG A 127 -9.35 -3.85 -10.73
N SER A 128 -9.26 -3.01 -11.76
CA SER A 128 -10.26 -1.98 -12.05
C SER A 128 -11.42 -2.47 -12.93
N GLY A 129 -11.42 -3.74 -13.35
CA GLY A 129 -12.42 -4.27 -14.29
C GLY A 129 -12.17 -3.92 -15.76
N GLY A 130 -10.93 -3.56 -16.12
CA GLY A 130 -10.55 -3.36 -17.53
C GLY A 130 -10.51 -4.69 -18.30
N PRO A 131 -10.61 -4.68 -19.64
CA PRO A 131 -10.50 -5.89 -20.45
C PRO A 131 -9.14 -6.57 -20.24
N ALA A 132 -9.15 -7.92 -20.23
CA ALA A 132 -7.98 -8.78 -20.11
C ALA A 132 -7.02 -8.57 -21.29
#